data_AF-A0A8H4QGU0-F1
#
_entry.id   AF-A0A8H4QGU0-F1
#
_cell.length_a   1.000
_cell.length_b   1.000
_cell.length_c   1.000
_cell.angle_alpha   90.00
_cell.angle_beta   90.00
_cell.angle_gamma   90.00
#
_symmetry.space_group_name_H-M   'P 1'
#
loop_
_entity.id
_entity.type
_entity.pdbx_description
1 polymer ?
#
loop_
_entity_poly.entity_id
_entity_poly.type
_entity_poly.pdbx_seq_one_letter_code
_entity_poly.pdbx_strand_id
1 'polypeptide(L)'
;MQIRKAYRKRALETHPDKLDPGASKEEKEKAEEEFHKVHEAFETLSDAVKRKAYDLRRNARTDPALISEEAKRRINERKEWARIQRQESEKRMLRFNAQIEREKRAQEEALEKMKREAEMVTDLLQQMYQSNPEFAARREAALKRREERERERSGAAFNRSQPQPTQS
;
A
#
# COMPACT_ATOMS: atom_id res chain seq x y z
N MET A 1 -29.31 32.87 32.54
CA MET A 1 -29.93 33.14 31.21
C MET A 1 -28.99 33.00 30.00
N GLN A 2 -27.76 32.49 30.13
CA GLN A 2 -26.81 32.45 29.00
C GLN A 2 -27.22 31.46 27.88
N ILE A 3 -27.76 30.29 28.23
CA ILE A 3 -28.18 29.25 27.27
C ILE A 3 -29.32 29.75 26.36
N ARG A 4 -30.33 30.42 26.95
CA ARG A 4 -31.43 31.05 26.20
C ARG A 4 -30.95 32.22 25.32
N LYS A 5 -29.89 32.92 25.71
CA LYS A 5 -29.28 33.99 24.87
C LYS A 5 -28.52 33.37 23.70
N ALA A 6 -27.73 32.32 23.94
CA ALA A 6 -27.00 31.59 22.90
C ALA A 6 -27.93 30.91 21.89
N TYR A 7 -29.01 30.29 22.36
CA TYR A 7 -30.04 29.69 21.50
C TYR A 7 -30.66 30.73 20.57
N ARG A 8 -31.10 31.89 21.10
CA ARG A 8 -31.67 32.95 20.28
C ARG A 8 -30.70 33.45 19.20
N LYS A 9 -29.41 33.58 19.53
CA LYS A 9 -28.39 33.98 18.55
C LYS A 9 -28.23 32.92 17.46
N ARG A 10 -28.06 31.65 17.84
CA ARG A 10 -27.86 30.54 16.89
C ARG A 10 -29.11 30.27 16.04
N ALA A 11 -30.29 30.30 16.62
CA ALA A 11 -31.56 30.13 15.91
C ALA A 11 -31.77 31.21 14.84
N LEU A 12 -31.30 32.45 15.07
CA LEU A 12 -31.34 33.53 14.08
C LEU A 12 -30.27 33.40 12.99
N GLU A 13 -29.19 32.66 13.24
CA GLU A 13 -28.13 32.38 12.26
C GLU A 13 -28.51 31.22 11.35
N THR A 14 -29.20 30.21 11.89
CA THR A 14 -29.58 28.98 11.17
C THR A 14 -31.02 29.01 10.64
N HIS A 15 -31.73 30.14 10.72
CA HIS A 15 -33.12 30.20 10.25
C HIS A 15 -33.17 30.20 8.72
N PRO A 16 -34.00 29.34 8.07
CA PRO A 16 -34.06 29.24 6.61
C PRO A 16 -34.52 30.54 5.91
N ASP A 17 -35.20 31.43 6.64
CA ASP A 17 -35.63 32.77 6.17
C ASP A 17 -34.47 33.77 5.99
N LYS A 18 -33.29 33.50 6.56
CA LYS A 18 -32.08 34.31 6.33
C LYS A 18 -31.30 33.90 5.07
N LEU A 19 -31.68 32.80 4.44
CA LEU A 19 -31.05 32.37 3.19
C LEU A 19 -31.60 33.20 2.03
N ASP A 20 -30.73 33.52 1.07
CA ASP A 20 -31.13 34.25 -0.13
C ASP A 20 -32.30 33.54 -0.85
N PRO A 21 -33.24 34.28 -1.48
CA PRO A 21 -34.35 33.69 -2.22
C PRO A 21 -33.91 32.72 -3.34
N GLY A 22 -32.67 32.87 -3.83
CA GLY A 22 -32.01 32.00 -4.81
C GLY A 22 -31.15 30.88 -4.23
N ALA A 23 -31.13 30.68 -2.91
CA ALA A 23 -30.37 29.62 -2.26
C ALA A 23 -30.82 28.23 -2.74
N SER A 24 -29.83 27.36 -2.98
CA SER A 24 -30.06 26.01 -3.45
C SER A 24 -30.90 25.22 -2.43
N LYS A 25 -31.64 24.23 -2.91
CA LYS A 25 -32.42 23.31 -2.07
C LYS A 25 -31.54 22.68 -0.98
N GLU A 26 -30.29 22.38 -1.30
CA GLU A 26 -29.30 21.81 -0.38
C GLU A 26 -28.90 22.77 0.75
N GLU A 27 -28.86 24.08 0.50
CA GLU A 27 -28.51 25.07 1.51
C GLU A 27 -29.66 25.28 2.49
N LYS A 28 -30.90 25.24 1.99
CA LYS A 28 -32.12 25.27 2.82
C LYS A 28 -32.21 24.03 3.73
N GLU A 29 -31.92 22.86 3.18
CA GLU A 29 -31.91 21.59 3.93
C GLU A 29 -30.82 21.57 5.01
N LYS A 30 -29.61 22.06 4.71
CA LYS A 30 -28.53 22.19 5.71
C LYS A 30 -28.89 23.16 6.83
N ALA A 31 -29.46 24.32 6.51
CA ALA A 31 -29.88 25.28 7.53
C ALA A 31 -30.99 24.71 8.41
N GLU A 32 -31.94 23.98 7.84
CA GLU A 32 -32.98 23.27 8.58
C GLU A 32 -32.39 22.20 9.51
N GLU A 33 -31.45 21.40 9.03
CA GLU A 33 -30.78 20.37 9.84
C GLU A 33 -29.98 21.00 11.01
N GLU A 34 -29.26 22.10 10.75
CA GLU A 34 -28.54 22.84 11.78
C GLU A 34 -29.49 23.48 12.80
N PHE A 35 -30.62 24.03 12.35
CA PHE A 35 -31.64 24.58 13.24
C PHE A 35 -32.22 23.50 14.16
N HIS A 36 -32.53 22.31 13.63
CA HIS A 36 -32.99 21.17 14.42
C HIS A 36 -31.96 20.74 15.47
N LYS A 37 -30.68 20.65 15.10
CA LYS A 37 -29.58 20.33 16.03
C LYS A 37 -29.45 21.36 17.15
N VAL A 38 -29.54 22.65 16.82
CA VAL A 38 -29.50 23.75 17.80
C VAL A 38 -30.71 23.70 18.74
N HIS A 39 -31.88 23.36 18.22
CA HIS A 39 -33.10 23.19 19.01
C HIS A 39 -33.00 22.02 19.99
N GLU A 40 -32.62 20.83 19.52
CA GLU A 40 -32.43 19.64 20.34
C GLU A 40 -31.38 19.86 21.44
N ALA A 41 -30.27 20.53 21.10
CA ALA A 41 -29.26 20.92 22.07
C ALA A 41 -29.82 21.86 23.13
N PHE A 42 -30.66 22.83 22.75
CA PHE A 42 -31.32 23.72 23.68
C PHE A 42 -32.32 23.00 24.58
N GLU A 43 -33.14 22.09 24.06
CA GLU A 43 -34.07 21.29 24.88
C GLU A 43 -33.34 20.48 25.95
N THR A 44 -32.23 19.85 25.56
CA THR A 44 -31.41 19.05 26.48
C THR A 44 -30.68 19.91 27.51
N LEU A 45 -30.15 21.06 27.09
CA LEU A 45 -29.34 21.93 27.95
C LEU A 45 -30.16 22.93 28.78
N SER A 46 -31.42 23.18 28.43
CA SER A 46 -32.28 24.14 29.14
C SER A 46 -32.88 23.57 30.42
N ASP A 47 -33.13 22.25 30.45
CA ASP A 47 -33.58 21.52 31.64
C ASP A 47 -32.38 20.98 32.44
N ALA A 48 -32.35 21.29 33.73
CA ALA A 48 -31.27 20.88 34.62
C ALA A 48 -31.17 19.34 34.76
N VAL A 49 -32.30 18.63 34.72
CA VAL A 49 -32.36 17.17 34.82
C VAL A 49 -31.83 16.53 33.54
N LYS A 50 -32.31 17.00 32.37
CA LYS A 50 -31.84 16.49 31.07
C LYS A 50 -30.37 16.78 30.84
N ARG A 51 -29.90 17.97 31.23
CA ARG A 51 -28.48 18.32 31.19
C ARG A 51 -27.64 17.38 32.04
N LYS A 52 -28.03 17.15 33.30
CA LYS A 52 -27.28 16.27 34.21
C LYS A 52 -27.21 14.84 33.68
N ALA A 53 -28.30 14.34 33.09
CA ALA A 53 -28.32 13.02 32.46
C ALA A 53 -27.42 12.95 31.21
N TYR A 54 -27.42 14.01 30.40
CA TYR A 54 -26.52 14.14 29.24
C TYR A 54 -25.05 14.17 29.68
N ASP A 55 -24.72 14.98 30.67
CA ASP A 55 -23.37 15.10 31.22
C ASP A 55 -22.90 13.78 31.84
N LEU A 56 -23.77 13.08 32.58
CA LEU A 56 -23.46 11.77 33.14
C LEU A 56 -23.18 10.72 32.06
N ARG A 57 -24.01 10.66 31.00
CA ARG A 57 -23.82 9.73 29.89
C ARG A 57 -22.55 10.03 29.09
N ARG A 58 -22.26 11.31 28.91
CA ARG A 58 -21.04 11.78 28.24
C ARG A 58 -19.80 11.43 29.07
N ASN A 59 -19.81 11.74 30.36
CA ASN A 59 -18.70 11.49 31.26
C ASN A 59 -18.50 9.99 31.51
N ALA A 60 -19.55 9.17 31.58
CA ALA A 60 -19.41 7.72 31.71
C ALA A 60 -18.64 7.06 30.53
N ARG A 61 -18.60 7.71 29.36
CA ARG A 61 -17.80 7.27 28.20
C ARG A 61 -16.35 7.76 28.23
N THR A 62 -16.07 8.88 28.88
CA THR A 62 -14.79 9.59 28.76
C THR A 62 -14.01 9.73 30.06
N ASP A 63 -14.66 9.58 31.22
CA ASP A 63 -14.07 9.76 32.53
C ASP A 63 -13.48 8.42 33.04
N PRO A 64 -12.15 8.32 33.18
CA PRO A 64 -11.49 7.12 33.69
C PRO A 64 -11.96 6.71 35.09
N ALA A 65 -12.47 7.64 35.90
CA ALA A 65 -12.96 7.36 37.26
C ALA A 65 -14.33 6.67 37.26
N LEU A 66 -15.13 6.84 36.21
CA LEU A 66 -16.46 6.24 36.07
C LEU A 66 -16.44 4.89 35.33
N ILE A 67 -15.29 4.50 34.77
CA ILE A 67 -15.08 3.17 34.19
C ILE A 67 -14.93 2.17 35.34
N SER A 68 -15.83 1.18 35.41
CA SER A 68 -15.73 0.07 36.38
C SER A 68 -14.33 -0.56 36.38
N GLU A 69 -13.85 -0.97 37.55
CA GLU A 69 -12.56 -1.65 37.71
C GLU A 69 -12.42 -2.87 36.78
N GLU A 70 -13.51 -3.58 36.50
CA GLU A 70 -13.52 -4.69 35.55
C GLU A 70 -13.29 -4.23 34.10
N ALA A 71 -13.88 -3.09 33.72
CA ALA A 71 -13.65 -2.49 32.40
C ALA A 71 -12.21 -1.97 32.24
N LYS A 72 -11.60 -1.44 33.31
CA LYS A 72 -10.18 -1.07 33.31
C LYS A 72 -9.27 -2.29 33.10
N ARG A 73 -9.55 -3.40 33.80
CA ARG A 73 -8.81 -4.67 33.62
C ARG A 73 -8.89 -5.16 32.18
N ARG A 74 -10.10 -5.24 31.61
CA ARG A 74 -10.29 -5.69 30.22
C ARG A 74 -9.58 -4.80 29.19
N ILE A 75 -9.55 -3.49 29.40
CA ILE A 75 -8.79 -2.55 28.55
C ILE A 75 -7.29 -2.86 28.65
N ASN A 76 -6.77 -3.09 29.86
CA ASN A 76 -5.36 -3.37 30.06
C ASN A 76 -4.95 -4.74 29.49
N GLU A 77 -5.77 -5.78 29.71
CA GLU A 77 -5.61 -7.11 29.11
C GLU A 77 -5.60 -7.04 27.59
N ARG A 78 -6.53 -6.28 26.99
CA ARG A 78 -6.56 -6.08 25.54
C ARG A 78 -5.29 -5.40 25.02
N LYS A 79 -4.75 -4.43 25.76
CA LYS A 79 -3.48 -3.77 25.40
C LYS A 79 -2.31 -4.73 25.48
N GLU A 80 -2.23 -5.55 26.53
CA GLU A 80 -1.19 -6.57 26.65
C GLU A 80 -1.30 -7.63 25.54
N TRP A 81 -2.51 -8.11 25.24
CA TRP A 81 -2.72 -9.03 24.12
C TRP A 81 -2.30 -8.43 22.78
N ALA A 82 -2.62 -7.16 22.52
CA ALA A 82 -2.17 -6.46 21.32
C ALA A 82 -0.64 -6.34 21.26
N ARG A 83 0.01 -6.09 22.40
CA ARG A 83 1.48 -6.03 22.52
C ARG A 83 2.12 -7.38 22.23
N ILE A 84 1.59 -8.45 22.84
CA ILE A 84 2.07 -9.83 22.64
C ILE A 84 1.92 -10.24 21.17
N GLN A 85 0.75 -10.00 20.58
CA GLN A 85 0.51 -10.32 19.17
C GLN A 85 1.43 -9.55 18.23
N ARG A 86 1.71 -8.26 18.51
CA ARG A 86 2.67 -7.47 17.73
C ARG A 86 4.07 -8.06 17.83
N GLN A 87 4.55 -8.38 19.04
CA GLN A 87 5.86 -8.99 19.24
C GLN A 87 6.00 -10.34 18.55
N GLU A 88 4.94 -11.15 18.57
CA GLU A 88 4.95 -12.46 17.94
C GLU A 88 4.92 -12.36 16.41
N SER A 89 4.14 -11.42 15.87
CA SER A 89 4.17 -11.06 14.45
C SER A 89 5.55 -10.58 14.00
N GLU A 90 6.17 -9.68 14.77
CA GLU A 90 7.52 -9.17 14.51
C GLU A 90 8.55 -10.31 14.53
N LYS A 91 8.47 -11.23 15.49
CA LYS A 91 9.36 -12.40 15.55
C LYS A 91 9.16 -13.34 14.35
N ARG A 92 7.91 -13.56 13.91
CA ARG A 92 7.62 -14.34 12.69
C ARG A 92 8.24 -13.67 11.47
N MET A 93 8.03 -12.37 11.30
CA MET A 93 8.60 -11.59 10.20
C MET A 93 10.13 -11.59 10.24
N LEU A 94 10.74 -11.44 11.41
CA LEU A 94 12.19 -11.48 11.56
C LEU A 94 12.77 -12.83 11.13
N ARG A 95 12.14 -13.94 11.53
CA ARG A 95 12.56 -15.29 11.11
C ARG A 95 12.42 -15.48 9.62
N PHE A 96 11.30 -15.04 9.04
CA PHE A 96 11.06 -15.10 7.61
C PHE A 96 12.09 -14.27 6.83
N ASN A 97 12.32 -13.01 7.23
CA ASN A 97 13.31 -12.15 6.60
C ASN A 97 14.72 -12.73 6.72
N ALA A 98 15.07 -13.31 7.87
CA ALA A 98 16.37 -13.96 8.05
C ALA A 98 16.56 -15.18 7.12
N GLN A 99 15.49 -15.91 6.81
CA GLN A 99 15.54 -17.00 5.83
C GLN A 99 15.78 -16.46 4.42
N ILE A 100 15.01 -15.43 4.01
CA ILE A 100 15.18 -14.79 2.71
C ILE A 100 16.60 -14.26 2.52
N GLU A 101 17.17 -13.61 3.53
CA GLU A 101 18.53 -13.09 3.45
C GLU A 101 19.58 -14.21 3.37
N ARG A 102 19.35 -15.37 4.01
CA ARG A 102 20.22 -16.54 3.84
C ARG A 102 20.15 -17.09 2.42
N GLU A 103 18.94 -17.21 1.86
CA GLU A 103 18.74 -17.70 0.49
C GLU A 103 19.37 -16.76 -0.53
N LYS A 104 19.20 -15.44 -0.38
CA LYS A 104 19.86 -14.44 -1.22
C LYS A 104 21.38 -14.55 -1.16
N ARG A 105 21.97 -14.63 0.04
CA ARG A 105 23.42 -14.79 0.20
C ARG A 105 23.92 -16.07 -0.46
N ALA A 106 23.22 -17.19 -0.28
CA ALA A 106 23.59 -18.44 -0.92
C ALA A 106 23.51 -18.35 -2.46
N GLN A 107 22.50 -17.65 -3.00
CA GLN A 107 22.41 -17.39 -4.45
C GLN A 107 23.54 -16.50 -4.95
N GLU A 108 23.87 -15.44 -4.22
CA GLU A 108 24.99 -14.54 -4.54
C GLU A 108 26.32 -15.28 -4.52
N GLU A 109 26.58 -16.09 -3.49
CA GLU A 109 27.79 -16.93 -3.39
C GLU A 109 27.86 -17.96 -4.53
N ALA A 110 26.74 -18.59 -4.88
CA ALA A 110 26.68 -19.53 -6.00
C ALA A 110 26.94 -18.84 -7.34
N LEU A 111 26.35 -17.65 -7.54
CA LEU A 111 26.57 -16.83 -8.73
C LEU A 111 28.03 -16.38 -8.82
N GLU A 112 28.62 -15.96 -7.71
CA GLU A 112 30.02 -15.55 -7.64
C GLU A 112 30.97 -16.71 -7.94
N LYS A 113 30.67 -17.90 -7.39
CA LYS A 113 31.42 -19.13 -7.71
C LYS A 113 31.33 -19.46 -9.20
N MET A 114 30.13 -19.41 -9.77
CA MET A 114 29.91 -19.65 -11.20
C MET A 114 30.67 -18.63 -12.06
N LYS A 115 30.67 -17.34 -11.69
CA LYS A 115 31.43 -16.30 -12.39
C LYS A 115 32.93 -16.60 -12.36
N ARG A 116 33.48 -16.96 -11.20
CA ARG A 116 34.91 -17.32 -11.08
C ARG A 116 35.27 -18.54 -11.92
N GLU A 117 34.43 -19.56 -11.92
CA GLU A 117 34.62 -20.75 -12.77
C GLU A 117 34.59 -20.38 -14.25
N ALA A 118 33.63 -19.54 -14.67
CA ALA A 118 33.56 -19.04 -16.04
C ALA A 118 34.81 -18.23 -16.41
N GLU A 119 35.28 -17.35 -15.53
CA GLU A 119 36.51 -16.57 -15.71
C GLU A 119 37.74 -17.47 -15.87
N MET A 120 37.90 -18.48 -15.01
CA MET A 120 39.00 -19.46 -15.14
C MET A 120 38.94 -20.22 -16.46
N VAL A 121 37.76 -20.65 -16.90
CA VAL A 121 37.59 -21.31 -18.20
C VAL A 121 37.93 -20.35 -19.34
N THR A 122 37.51 -19.09 -19.27
CA THR A 122 37.84 -18.11 -20.30
C THR A 122 39.35 -17.84 -20.38
N ASP A 123 40.03 -17.75 -19.24
CA ASP A 123 41.48 -17.54 -19.20
C ASP A 123 42.24 -18.77 -19.73
N LEU A 124 41.84 -19.98 -19.35
CA LEU A 124 42.40 -21.22 -19.89
C LEU A 124 42.23 -21.28 -21.42
N LEU A 125 41.02 -20.97 -21.92
CA LEU A 125 40.77 -20.92 -23.36
C LEU A 125 41.65 -19.86 -24.04
N GLN A 126 41.80 -18.69 -23.45
CA GLN A 126 42.66 -17.62 -23.95
C GLN A 126 44.12 -18.08 -24.05
N GLN A 127 44.65 -18.73 -23.02
CA GLN A 127 46.00 -19.30 -23.02
C GLN A 127 46.17 -20.39 -24.09
N MET A 128 45.17 -21.25 -24.28
CA MET A 128 45.18 -22.26 -25.34
C MET A 128 45.24 -21.62 -26.74
N TYR A 129 44.49 -20.54 -26.98
CA TYR A 129 44.53 -19.81 -28.26
C TYR A 129 45.87 -19.12 -28.50
N GLN A 130 46.47 -18.54 -27.47
CA GLN A 130 47.79 -17.92 -27.57
C GLN A 130 48.88 -18.96 -27.91
N SER A 131 48.74 -20.18 -27.41
CA SER A 131 49.68 -21.27 -27.65
C SER A 131 49.49 -21.97 -29.00
N ASN A 132 48.30 -21.88 -29.62
CA ASN A 132 48.00 -22.53 -30.89
C ASN A 132 47.18 -21.64 -31.85
N PRO A 133 47.84 -20.90 -32.76
CA PRO A 133 47.18 -19.94 -33.64
C PRO A 133 46.27 -20.60 -34.70
N GLU A 134 46.49 -21.88 -35.04
CA GLU A 134 45.65 -22.59 -36.01
C GLU A 134 44.23 -22.84 -35.47
N PHE A 135 44.09 -22.98 -34.15
CA PHE A 135 42.79 -23.16 -33.50
C PHE A 135 41.93 -21.90 -33.51
N ALA A 136 42.55 -20.72 -33.44
CA ALA A 136 41.84 -19.44 -33.56
C ALA A 136 41.22 -19.31 -34.98
N ALA A 137 42.01 -19.59 -36.02
CA ALA A 137 41.55 -19.55 -37.41
C ALA A 137 40.41 -20.57 -37.68
N ARG A 138 40.50 -21.78 -37.13
CA ARG A 138 39.44 -22.79 -37.25
C ARG A 138 38.13 -22.37 -36.58
N ARG A 139 38.19 -21.70 -35.42
CA ARG A 139 37.00 -21.16 -34.74
C ARG A 139 36.35 -20.03 -35.54
N GLU A 140 37.13 -19.08 -36.05
CA GLU A 140 36.59 -18.00 -36.89
C GLU A 140 35.90 -18.56 -38.15
N ALA A 141 36.50 -19.55 -38.79
CA ALA A 141 35.87 -20.24 -39.91
C ALA A 141 34.57 -20.95 -39.50
N ALA A 142 34.52 -21.57 -38.31
CA ALA A 142 33.31 -22.21 -37.80
C ALA A 142 32.20 -21.21 -37.43
N LEU A 143 32.55 -20.06 -36.85
CA LEU A 143 31.61 -18.97 -36.53
C LEU A 143 31.07 -18.34 -37.80
N LYS A 144 31.91 -18.01 -38.79
CA LYS A 144 31.46 -17.52 -40.10
C LYS A 144 30.50 -18.48 -40.77
N ARG A 145 30.81 -19.79 -40.79
CA ARG A 145 29.88 -20.80 -41.33
C ARG A 145 28.56 -20.87 -40.56
N ARG A 146 28.57 -20.62 -39.25
CA ARG A 146 27.34 -20.60 -38.44
C ARG A 146 26.52 -19.34 -38.70
N GLU A 147 27.16 -18.18 -38.79
CA GLU A 147 26.53 -16.90 -39.15
C GLU A 147 25.96 -16.95 -40.56
N GLU A 148 26.67 -17.53 -41.52
CA GLU A 148 26.19 -17.79 -42.88
C GLU A 148 24.93 -18.66 -42.83
N ARG A 149 24.93 -19.78 -42.09
CA ARG A 149 23.74 -20.63 -41.91
C ARG A 149 22.57 -19.89 -41.23
N GLU A 150 22.84 -19.05 -40.23
CA GLU A 150 21.79 -18.28 -39.56
C GLU A 150 21.25 -17.16 -40.45
N ARG A 151 22.10 -16.54 -41.29
CA ARG A 151 21.73 -15.53 -42.30
C ARG A 151 20.93 -16.14 -43.45
N GLU A 152 21.31 -17.33 -43.91
CA GLU A 152 20.55 -18.12 -44.87
C GLU A 152 19.22 -18.58 -44.28
N ARG A 153 19.19 -19.02 -43.02
CA ARG A 153 17.97 -19.45 -42.34
C ARG A 153 17.00 -18.30 -42.07
N SER A 154 17.50 -17.13 -41.70
CA SER A 154 16.71 -15.90 -41.53
C SER A 154 16.24 -15.33 -42.86
N GLY A 155 17.08 -15.36 -43.90
CA GLY A 155 16.70 -14.99 -45.27
C GLY A 155 15.66 -15.94 -45.86
N ALA A 156 15.79 -17.25 -45.63
CA ALA A 156 14.80 -18.25 -46.03
C ALA A 156 13.48 -18.11 -45.26
N ALA A 157 13.53 -17.75 -43.97
CA ALA A 157 12.33 -17.45 -43.18
C ALA A 157 11.61 -16.19 -43.67
N PHE A 158 12.35 -15.15 -44.07
CA PHE A 158 11.81 -13.93 -44.67
C PHE A 158 11.16 -14.20 -46.05
N ASN A 159 11.82 -14.97 -46.91
CA ASN A 159 11.32 -15.29 -48.26
C ASN A 159 10.08 -16.20 -48.25
N ARG A 160 9.92 -17.05 -47.22
CA ARG A 160 8.73 -17.91 -47.04
C ARG A 160 7.51 -17.14 -46.52
N SER A 161 7.68 -15.91 -46.03
CA SER A 161 6.59 -15.05 -45.52
C SER A 161 5.98 -14.09 -46.55
N GLN A 162 6.50 -14.04 -47.78
CA GLN A 162 5.90 -13.23 -48.85
C GLN A 162 4.78 -14.01 -49.57
N PRO A 163 3.55 -13.47 -49.68
CA PRO A 163 2.46 -14.15 -50.37
C PRO A 163 2.73 -14.22 -51.88
N GLN A 164 2.63 -15.42 -52.45
CA GLN A 164 2.80 -15.66 -53.88
C GLN A 164 1.64 -14.99 -54.66
N PRO A 165 1.91 -14.29 -55.78
CA PRO A 165 0.84 -13.69 -56.58
C PRO A 165 0.02 -14.81 -57.25
N THR A 166 -1.27 -14.86 -56.91
CA THR A 166 -2.24 -15.74 -57.55
C THR A 166 -2.42 -15.30 -59.00
N GLN A 167 -2.01 -16.13 -59.95
CA GLN A 167 -2.31 -15.92 -61.37
C GLN A 167 -3.76 -16.30 -61.64
N SER A 168 -4.51 -15.37 -62.22
CA SER A 168 -5.88 -15.53 -62.74
C SER A 168 -5.91 -16.25 -64.08
#